data_AF-A0AA42XEW7-F1
#
_entry.id   AF-A0AA42XEW7-F1
#
_cell.length_a   1.000
_cell.length_b   1.000
_cell.length_c   1.000
_cell.angle_alpha   90.00
_cell.angle_beta   90.00
_cell.angle_gamma   90.00
#
_symmetry.space_group_name_H-M   'P 1'
#
loop_
_entity.id
_entity.type
_entity.pdbx_description
1 polymer ?
#
loop_
_entity_poly.entity_id
_entity_poly.type
_entity_poly.pdbx_seq_one_letter_code
_entity_poly.pdbx_strand_id
1 'polypeptide(L)' 'KRLEMVHKVLYNRYDNMKSTLLISNFTLQNIQRDLGARLWSRLHENSLIIVPCYWADQRIT' A
#
# COMPACT_ATOMS: atom_id res chain seq x y z
N LYS A 1 -13.70 -6.25 8.89
CA LYS A 1 -14.09 -7.01 7.67
C LYS A 1 -13.34 -6.60 6.39
N ARG A 2 -13.52 -5.39 5.81
CA ARG A 2 -12.83 -5.04 4.54
C ARG A 2 -11.30 -4.97 4.64
N LEU A 3 -10.80 -4.29 5.68
CA LEU A 3 -9.35 -4.13 5.90
C LEU A 3 -8.65 -5.47 6.14
N GLU A 4 -9.28 -6.36 6.92
CA GLU A 4 -8.80 -7.74 7.14
C GLU A 4 -8.70 -8.55 5.84
N MET A 5 -9.66 -8.38 4.92
CA MET A 5 -9.59 -9.03 3.60
C MET A 5 -8.45 -8.48 2.77
N VAL A 6 -8.23 -7.16 2.77
CA VAL A 6 -7.08 -6.53 2.10
C VAL A 6 -5.77 -7.10 2.65
N HIS A 7 -5.64 -7.22 3.98
CA HIS A 7 -4.45 -7.78 4.61
C HIS A 7 -4.23 -9.23 4.17
N LYS A 8 -5.29 -10.05 4.17
CA LYS A 8 -5.21 -11.45 3.72
C LYS A 8 -4.74 -11.56 2.27
N VAL A 9 -5.25 -10.71 1.38
CA VAL A 9 -4.83 -10.69 -0.03
C VAL A 9 -3.37 -10.27 -0.17
N LEU A 10 -2.95 -9.21 0.53
CA LEU A 10 -1.57 -8.71 0.45
C LEU A 10 -0.56 -9.73 1.02
N TYR A 11 -0.91 -10.40 2.12
CA TYR A 11 -0.10 -11.51 2.63
C TYR A 11 0.02 -12.64 1.60
N ASN A 12 -1.10 -13.10 1.04
CA ASN A 12 -1.07 -14.19 0.06
C ASN A 12 -0.27 -13.82 -1.22
N ARG A 13 -0.34 -12.56 -1.67
CA ARG A 13 0.47 -12.12 -2.83
C ARG A 13 1.96 -12.08 -2.51
N TYR A 14 2.32 -11.62 -1.31
CA TYR A 14 3.70 -11.63 -0.84
C TYR A 14 4.24 -13.07 -0.75
N ASP A 15 3.51 -13.96 -0.09
CA ASP A 15 3.95 -15.35 0.11
C ASP A 15 4.10 -16.10 -1.24
N ASN A 16 3.33 -15.72 -2.27
CA ASN A 16 3.43 -16.25 -3.63
C ASN A 16 4.36 -15.45 -4.56
N MET A 17 5.15 -14.52 -4.03
CA MET A 17 6.08 -13.67 -4.78
C MET A 17 5.42 -12.94 -5.98
N LYS A 18 4.18 -12.50 -5.82
CA LYS A 18 3.43 -11.75 -6.84
C LYS A 18 3.66 -10.25 -6.69
N SER A 19 4.05 -9.59 -7.77
CA SER A 19 4.19 -8.13 -7.83
C SER A 19 2.90 -7.43 -7.42
N THR A 20 2.98 -6.36 -6.64
CA THR A 20 1.80 -5.67 -6.11
C THR A 20 2.00 -4.16 -6.19
N LEU A 21 1.03 -3.45 -6.75
CA LEU A 21 0.98 -1.99 -6.79
C LEU A 21 -0.16 -1.50 -5.91
N LEU A 22 0.13 -0.54 -5.03
CA LEU A 22 -0.86 0.12 -4.17
C LEU A 22 -0.97 1.58 -4.57
N ILE A 23 -2.20 2.03 -4.82
CA ILE A 23 -2.52 3.43 -5.13
C ILE A 23 -3.49 3.91 -4.07
N SER A 24 -3.17 5.03 -3.42
CA SER A 24 -4.04 5.60 -2.38
C SER A 24 -3.89 7.11 -2.33
N ASN A 25 -4.92 7.76 -1.80
CA ASN A 25 -4.90 9.19 -1.49
C ASN A 25 -4.41 9.46 -0.05
N PHE A 26 -3.89 8.44 0.64
CA PHE A 26 -3.42 8.58 2.01
C PHE A 26 -1.96 9.00 2.06
N THR A 27 -1.59 9.65 3.17
CA THR A 27 -0.18 9.88 3.49
C THR A 27 0.50 8.55 3.83
N LEU A 28 1.82 8.49 3.62
CA LEU A 28 2.61 7.30 3.93
C LEU A 28 2.42 6.81 5.37
N GLN A 29 2.33 7.75 6.31
CA GLN A 29 2.14 7.47 7.74
C GLN A 29 0.78 6.81 8.02
N ASN A 30 -0.28 7.25 7.34
CA ASN A 30 -1.61 6.65 7.49
C ASN A 30 -1.65 5.25 6.87
N ILE A 31 -0.99 5.05 5.72
CA ILE A 31 -0.85 3.72 5.11
C ILE A 31 -0.10 2.76 6.05
N GLN A 32 1.01 3.20 6.65
CA GLN A 32 1.78 2.39 7.58
C GLN A 32 0.95 2.00 8.82
N ARG A 33 0.13 2.94 9.34
CA ARG A 33 -0.78 2.67 10.45
C ARG A 33 -1.84 1.63 10.08
N ASP A 34 -2.43 1.74 8.90
CA ASP A 34 -3.50 0.85 8.44
C ASP A 34 -2.98 -0.58 8.15
N LEU A 35 -1.83 -0.70 7.50
CA LEU A 35 -1.23 -2.00 7.16
C LEU A 35 -0.59 -2.69 8.38
N GLY A 36 -0.19 -1.91 9.38
CA GLY A 36 0.51 -2.38 10.57
C GLY A 36 1.97 -2.78 10.31
N ALA A 37 2.75 -2.88 11.40
CA ALA A 37 4.20 -3.07 11.33
C ALA A 37 4.64 -4.32 10.53
N ARG A 38 3.90 -5.43 10.66
CA ARG A 38 4.24 -6.71 10.02
C ARG A 38 4.11 -6.67 8.50
N LEU A 39 2.99 -6.16 7.98
CA LEU A 39 2.77 -6.11 6.54
C LEU A 39 3.60 -5.00 5.89
N TRP A 40 3.82 -3.91 6.63
CA TRP A 40 4.71 -2.83 6.22
C TRP A 40 6.16 -3.30 6.00
N SER A 41 6.72 -4.11 6.92
CA SER A 41 8.07 -4.67 6.77
C SER A 41 8.22 -5.45 5.46
N ARG A 42 7.24 -6.31 5.13
CA ARG A 42 7.25 -7.14 3.92
C ARG A 42 7.22 -6.31 2.63
N LEU A 43 6.49 -5.20 2.63
CA LEU A 43 6.48 -4.27 1.50
C LEU A 43 7.83 -3.57 1.35
N HIS A 44 8.44 -3.18 2.48
CA HIS A 44 9.73 -2.50 2.51
C HIS A 44 10.90 -3.43 2.11
N GLU A 45 10.87 -4.70 2.51
CA GLU A 45 11.85 -5.73 2.13
C GLU A 45 11.95 -5.91 0.60
N ASN A 46 10.82 -5.78 -0.12
CA ASN A 46 10.76 -5.90 -1.58
C ASN A 46 11.14 -4.61 -2.33
N SER A 47 12.01 -3.77 -1.77
CA SER A 47 12.48 -2.53 -2.42
C SER A 47 11.32 -1.56 -2.73
N LEU A 48 10.52 -1.23 -1.70
CA LEU A 48 9.35 -0.37 -1.85
C LEU A 48 9.68 0.93 -2.59
N ILE A 49 9.13 1.09 -3.80
CA ILE A 49 9.20 2.35 -4.55
C ILE A 49 7.98 3.18 -4.17
N ILE A 50 8.22 4.36 -3.58
CA ILE A 50 7.17 5.31 -3.23
C ILE A 50 7.21 6.43 -4.27
N VAL A 51 6.12 6.59 -5.01
CA VAL A 51 5.94 7.68 -5.98
C VAL A 51 4.89 8.65 -5.42
N PRO A 52 5.31 9.84 -4.95
CA PRO A 52 4.35 10.84 -4.48
C PRO A 52 3.69 11.57 -5.66
N CYS A 53 2.38 11.79 -5.57
CA CYS A 53 1.61 12.56 -6.56
C CYS A 53 1.23 13.92 -5.96
N TYR A 54 1.81 15.01 -6.49
CA TYR A 54 1.57 16.39 -6.03
C TYR A 54 0.74 17.23 -7.01
N TRP A 55 0.05 16.59 -7.95
CA TRP A 55 -0.75 17.29 -8.95
C TRP A 55 -2.02 17.88 -8.35
N ALA A 56 -2.49 18.99 -8.93
CA ALA A 56 -3.79 19.57 -8.61
C ALA A 56 -4.94 18.68 -9.11
N ASP A 57 -6.15 18.89 -8.57
CA ASP A 57 -7.32 18.12 -9.00
C ASP A 57 -7.67 18.44 -10.47
N GLN A 58 -7.52 17.42 -11.31
CA GLN A 58 -7.78 17.51 -12.74
C GLN A 58 -9.28 17.64 -13.09
N ARG A 59 -10.19 17.39 -12.14
CA ARG A 59 -11.65 17.45 -12.37
C ARG A 59 -12.22 18.86 -12.26
N ILE A 60 -11.47 19.80 -11.67
CA ILE A 60 -11.90 21.17 -11.38
C ILE A 60 -11.39 22.16 -12.47
N THR A 61 -11.04 21.65 -13.66
CA THR A 61 -10.78 22.48 -14.85
C THR A 61 -11.96 23.38 -15.21
#